data_AF-A0A7X8HEL0-F1
#
_entry.id   AF-A0A7X8HEL0-F1
#
_cell.length_a   1.000
_cell.length_b   1.000
_cell.length_c   1.000
_cell.angle_alpha   90.00
_cell.angle_beta   90.00
_cell.angle_gamma   90.00
#
_symmetry.space_group_name_H-M   'P 1'
#
loop_
_entity.id
_entity.type
_entity.pdbx_description
1 polymer ?
#
loop_
_entity_poly.entity_id
_entity_poly.type
_entity_poly.pdbx_seq_one_letter_code
_entity_poly.pdbx_strand_id
1 'polypeptide(L)'
;MAKIDLPDNLLSGLVPGLSGKKPREERKVDKGKGVFRTLLRSAERAEDDGFHAGSVADAPFSQADLEALLDDVHGLGEDLKRDPNPEAVVAYKLAVRNFVHYVVSRAYALEEKTSGTNILKRKKYVILSVVDQKLEKLAAEILSTQRNQLEILRRVDEIYGILVDLLQ
;
A
#
# COMPACT_ATOMS: atom_id res chain seq x y z
N MET A 1 -49.74 3.03 41.49
CA MET A 1 -48.80 3.31 40.38
C MET A 1 -47.92 4.47 40.82
N ALA A 2 -46.60 4.25 40.85
CA ALA A 2 -45.61 5.16 41.39
C ALA A 2 -45.35 6.37 40.47
N LYS A 3 -45.21 7.56 41.06
CA LYS A 3 -44.78 8.79 40.41
C LYS A 3 -43.25 8.82 40.36
N ILE A 4 -42.67 9.11 39.20
CA ILE A 4 -41.27 9.53 39.06
C ILE A 4 -41.29 10.75 38.14
N ASP A 5 -41.04 11.91 38.74
CA ASP A 5 -40.86 13.20 38.09
C ASP A 5 -39.48 13.28 37.41
N LEU A 6 -39.40 13.91 36.23
CA LEU A 6 -38.15 14.40 35.65
C LEU A 6 -38.25 15.94 35.53
N PRO A 7 -37.23 16.71 35.95
CA PRO A 7 -37.31 18.17 35.94
C PRO A 7 -37.00 18.79 34.58
N ASP A 8 -37.85 19.76 34.24
CA ASP A 8 -37.77 20.72 33.15
C ASP A 8 -36.63 21.72 33.36
N ASN A 9 -35.51 21.54 32.67
CA ASN A 9 -34.66 22.67 32.23
C ASN A 9 -33.48 22.17 31.41
N LEU A 10 -33.56 22.25 30.08
CA LEU A 10 -32.42 22.57 29.19
C LEU A 10 -32.88 23.03 27.78
N LEU A 11 -34.10 23.60 27.67
CA LEU A 11 -34.53 24.33 26.47
C LEU A 11 -34.67 25.81 26.81
N SER A 12 -33.54 26.49 26.91
CA SER A 12 -33.49 27.95 27.04
C SER A 12 -32.65 28.55 25.92
N GLY A 13 -33.30 29.35 25.08
CA GLY A 13 -32.67 30.53 24.49
C GLY A 13 -32.40 30.51 22.99
N LEU A 14 -33.46 30.53 22.16
CA LEU A 14 -33.42 31.34 20.94
C LEU A 14 -33.64 32.81 21.33
N VAL A 15 -32.69 33.71 21.06
CA VAL A 15 -32.97 35.15 20.81
C VAL A 15 -32.05 35.68 19.69
N PRO A 16 -32.55 36.54 18.78
CA PRO A 16 -31.92 36.91 17.51
C PRO A 16 -31.12 38.22 17.58
N GLY A 17 -30.20 38.39 16.61
CA GLY A 17 -29.78 39.70 16.10
C GLY A 17 -29.03 40.62 17.06
N LEU A 18 -27.70 40.57 17.03
CA LEU A 18 -26.85 41.70 17.42
C LEU A 18 -25.74 41.92 16.38
N SER A 19 -25.95 42.98 15.60
CA SER A 19 -24.98 43.66 14.75
C SER A 19 -23.84 44.22 15.60
N GLY A 20 -22.60 43.99 15.18
CA GLY A 20 -21.40 44.56 15.79
C GLY A 20 -20.15 44.19 15.00
N LYS A 21 -19.86 44.94 13.93
CA LYS A 21 -18.61 44.84 13.16
C LYS A 21 -17.40 45.09 14.08
N LYS A 22 -16.48 44.13 14.16
CA LYS A 22 -15.07 44.36 14.57
C LYS A 22 -14.14 43.96 13.42
N PRO A 23 -13.01 44.67 13.22
CA PRO A 23 -12.17 44.50 12.04
C PRO A 23 -11.40 43.17 12.08
N ARG A 24 -11.36 42.48 10.93
CA ARG A 24 -10.49 41.31 10.69
C ARG A 24 -9.03 41.76 10.67
N GLU A 25 -8.26 41.33 11.67
CA GLU A 25 -6.81 41.20 11.51
C GLU A 25 -6.53 39.96 10.64
N GLU A 26 -5.99 40.17 9.44
CA GLU A 26 -5.43 39.12 8.61
C GLU A 26 -4.10 38.64 9.23
N ARG A 27 -4.18 37.64 10.11
CA ARG A 27 -2.99 36.84 10.42
C ARG A 27 -2.77 35.86 9.27
N LYS A 28 -1.83 36.22 8.38
CA LYS A 28 -1.26 35.32 7.38
C LYS A 28 -0.76 34.07 8.09
N VAL A 29 -1.51 32.98 7.97
CA VAL A 29 -1.03 31.66 8.40
C VAL A 29 -0.15 31.15 7.27
N ASP A 30 1.15 31.42 7.37
CA ASP A 30 2.16 30.90 6.45
C ASP A 30 2.36 29.41 6.74
N LYS A 31 1.42 28.60 6.23
CA LYS A 31 1.37 27.15 6.43
C LYS A 31 2.41 26.48 5.53
N GLY A 32 3.63 26.35 6.04
CA GLY A 32 4.34 25.07 6.19
C GLY A 32 4.48 24.11 4.99
N LYS A 33 4.28 24.53 3.75
CA LYS A 33 4.42 23.66 2.55
C LYS A 33 5.87 23.22 2.28
N GLY A 34 6.86 23.86 2.91
CA GLY A 34 8.28 23.55 2.73
C GLY A 34 8.76 22.34 3.53
N VAL A 35 8.32 22.21 4.80
CA VAL A 35 8.84 21.17 5.71
C VAL A 35 8.31 19.80 5.33
N PHE A 36 7.03 19.71 4.97
CA PHE A 36 6.43 18.45 4.51
C PHE A 36 7.06 17.97 3.20
N ARG A 37 7.40 18.90 2.29
CA ARG A 37 8.06 18.58 1.02
C ARG A 37 9.51 18.14 1.22
N THR A 38 10.23 18.73 2.17
CA THR A 38 11.60 18.31 2.49
C THR A 38 11.62 16.94 3.18
N LEU A 39 10.64 16.64 4.03
CA LEU A 39 10.50 15.33 4.67
C LEU A 39 10.04 14.24 3.68
N LEU A 40 9.14 14.57 2.75
CA LEU A 40 8.76 13.67 1.65
C LEU A 40 9.97 13.40 0.74
N ARG A 41 10.77 14.42 0.45
CA ARG A 41 11.98 14.30 -0.38
C ARG A 41 13.16 13.67 0.36
N SER A 42 13.15 13.65 1.70
CA SER A 42 14.10 12.85 2.49
C SER A 42 13.65 11.40 2.61
N ALA A 43 12.34 11.14 2.61
CA ALA A 43 11.81 9.79 2.46
C ALA A 43 12.16 9.22 1.08
N GLU A 44 11.97 9.99 -0.01
CA GLU A 44 12.39 9.61 -1.37
C GLU A 44 13.90 9.33 -1.49
N ARG A 45 14.75 9.97 -0.66
CA ARG A 45 16.21 9.70 -0.63
C ARG A 45 16.61 8.56 0.30
N ALA A 46 15.75 8.19 1.25
CA ALA A 46 15.93 7.02 2.10
C ALA A 46 15.37 5.75 1.42
N GLU A 47 14.60 5.91 0.33
CA GLU A 47 14.07 4.83 -0.52
C GLU A 47 14.99 4.50 -1.72
N ASP A 48 16.29 4.83 -1.64
CA ASP A 48 17.30 4.37 -2.61
C ASP A 48 17.66 2.87 -2.41
N ASP A 49 16.92 2.19 -1.54
CA ASP A 49 16.81 0.74 -1.48
C ASP A 49 15.74 0.26 -2.49
N GLY A 50 16.08 0.24 -3.78
CA GLY A 50 15.45 -0.63 -4.77
C GLY A 50 14.01 -0.34 -5.23
N PHE A 51 13.42 0.82 -4.92
CA PHE A 51 12.10 1.17 -5.47
C PHE A 51 12.21 1.77 -6.89
N HIS A 52 12.14 0.91 -7.91
CA HIS A 52 12.11 1.30 -9.33
C HIS A 52 10.75 1.88 -9.77
N ALA A 53 10.20 2.87 -9.07
CA ALA A 53 9.00 3.55 -9.56
C ALA A 53 9.28 4.66 -10.58
N GLY A 54 10.52 5.17 -10.64
CA GLY A 54 10.86 6.36 -11.42
C GLY A 54 11.35 6.12 -12.86
N SER A 55 11.94 4.95 -13.16
CA SER A 55 12.63 4.71 -14.44
C SER A 55 11.79 3.99 -15.49
N VAL A 56 10.62 3.47 -15.13
CA VAL A 56 9.83 2.55 -15.98
C VAL A 56 8.66 3.23 -16.68
N ALA A 57 8.39 4.50 -16.39
CA ALA A 57 7.21 5.19 -16.90
C ALA A 57 7.27 5.50 -18.40
N ASP A 58 8.46 5.48 -19.01
CA ASP A 58 8.67 5.86 -20.42
C ASP A 58 9.38 4.78 -21.27
N ALA A 59 9.80 3.67 -20.64
CA ALA A 59 10.40 2.53 -21.33
C ALA A 59 9.30 1.58 -21.82
N PRO A 60 9.40 1.03 -23.05
CA PRO A 60 8.44 0.04 -23.53
C PRO A 60 8.49 -1.20 -22.63
N PHE A 61 7.31 -1.77 -22.35
CA PHE A 61 7.21 -3.02 -21.63
C PHE A 61 8.08 -4.11 -22.28
N SER A 62 8.92 -4.76 -21.49
CA SER A 62 9.88 -5.77 -21.90
C SER A 62 9.57 -7.09 -21.19
N GLN A 63 9.46 -8.16 -21.96
CA GLN A 63 9.27 -9.50 -21.39
C GLN A 63 10.50 -9.93 -20.58
N ALA A 64 11.70 -9.50 -20.96
CA ALA A 64 12.93 -9.81 -20.24
C ALA A 64 12.97 -9.14 -18.85
N ASP A 65 12.48 -7.91 -18.73
CA ASP A 65 12.42 -7.20 -17.45
C ASP A 65 11.42 -7.86 -16.50
N LEU A 66 10.31 -8.37 -17.05
CA LEU A 66 9.32 -9.13 -16.28
C LEU A 66 9.91 -10.42 -15.72
N GLU A 67 10.66 -11.16 -16.55
CA GLU A 67 11.34 -12.40 -16.17
C GLU A 67 12.40 -12.12 -15.10
N ALA A 68 13.21 -11.07 -15.27
CA ALA A 68 14.19 -10.64 -14.27
C ALA A 68 13.55 -10.31 -12.92
N LEU A 69 12.43 -9.57 -12.90
CA LEU A 69 11.69 -9.28 -11.67
C LEU A 69 11.13 -10.53 -11.00
N LEU A 70 10.68 -11.52 -11.78
CA LEU A 70 10.20 -12.78 -11.23
C LEU A 70 11.36 -13.62 -10.67
N ASP A 71 12.50 -13.64 -11.34
CA ASP A 71 13.72 -14.31 -10.88
C ASP A 71 14.23 -13.70 -9.57
N ASP A 72 14.21 -12.36 -9.45
CA ASP A 72 14.54 -11.66 -8.21
C ASP A 72 13.62 -12.08 -7.06
N VAL A 73 12.31 -12.16 -7.31
CA VAL A 73 11.33 -12.65 -6.33
C VAL A 73 11.65 -14.09 -5.93
N HIS A 74 11.96 -14.96 -6.89
CA HIS A 74 12.30 -16.35 -6.63
C HIS A 74 13.57 -16.48 -5.78
N GLY A 75 14.65 -15.78 -6.16
CA GLY A 75 15.93 -15.81 -5.45
C GLY A 75 15.80 -15.33 -4.00
N LEU A 76 15.16 -14.17 -3.79
CA LEU A 76 14.89 -13.65 -2.44
C LEU A 76 13.94 -14.56 -1.65
N GLY A 77 13.01 -15.23 -2.33
CA GLY A 77 12.16 -16.25 -1.73
C GLY A 77 12.95 -17.45 -1.22
N GLU A 78 13.88 -17.99 -2.01
CA GLU A 78 14.76 -19.09 -1.60
C GLU A 78 15.67 -18.69 -0.43
N ASP A 79 16.22 -17.48 -0.46
CA ASP A 79 17.02 -16.95 0.64
C ASP A 79 16.20 -16.80 1.92
N LEU A 80 14.96 -16.30 1.82
CA LEU A 80 14.04 -16.18 2.95
C LEU A 80 13.64 -17.54 3.52
N LYS A 81 13.46 -18.56 2.66
CA LYS A 81 13.19 -19.94 3.06
C LYS A 81 14.37 -20.56 3.79
N ARG A 82 15.61 -20.21 3.41
CA ARG A 82 16.84 -20.70 4.03
C ARG A 82 17.14 -20.02 5.37
N ASP A 83 17.05 -18.70 5.41
CA ASP A 83 17.33 -17.87 6.59
C ASP A 83 16.25 -16.80 6.79
N PRO A 84 15.15 -17.12 7.51
CA PRO A 84 14.08 -16.17 7.74
C PRO A 84 14.50 -15.11 8.76
N ASN A 85 14.76 -13.90 8.27
CA ASN A 85 15.10 -12.76 9.09
C ASN A 85 14.33 -11.49 8.64
N PRO A 86 14.27 -10.44 9.50
CA PRO A 86 13.51 -9.22 9.21
C PRO A 86 13.98 -8.48 7.94
N GLU A 87 15.28 -8.47 7.65
CA GLU A 87 15.82 -7.78 6.48
C GLU A 87 15.44 -8.53 5.19
N ALA A 88 15.55 -9.86 5.21
CA ALA A 88 15.17 -10.71 4.09
C ALA A 88 13.68 -10.61 3.75
N VAL A 89 12.79 -10.52 4.75
CA VAL A 89 11.35 -10.34 4.46
C VAL A 89 11.05 -8.95 3.89
N VAL A 90 11.79 -7.91 4.29
CA VAL A 90 11.66 -6.58 3.70
C VAL A 90 12.09 -6.61 2.23
N ALA A 91 13.24 -7.21 1.92
CA ALA A 91 13.72 -7.38 0.56
C ALA A 91 12.74 -8.17 -0.32
N TYR A 92 12.23 -9.29 0.19
CA TYR A 92 11.24 -10.11 -0.51
C TYR A 92 9.94 -9.32 -0.77
N LYS A 93 9.42 -8.58 0.22
CA LYS A 93 8.23 -7.73 0.06
C LYS A 93 8.42 -6.66 -1.02
N LEU A 94 9.61 -6.06 -1.08
CA LEU A 94 9.94 -5.06 -2.09
C LEU A 94 9.99 -5.67 -3.49
N ALA A 95 10.65 -6.81 -3.66
CA ALA A 95 10.72 -7.51 -4.94
C ALA A 95 9.32 -7.89 -5.47
N VAL A 96 8.48 -8.45 -4.59
CA VAL A 96 7.09 -8.79 -4.96
C VAL A 96 6.32 -7.54 -5.36
N ARG A 97 6.48 -6.43 -4.63
CA ARG A 97 5.83 -5.15 -4.96
C ARG A 97 6.28 -4.62 -6.32
N ASN A 98 7.58 -4.67 -6.62
CA ASN A 98 8.14 -4.23 -7.90
C ASN A 98 7.59 -5.06 -9.06
N PHE A 99 7.60 -6.39 -8.95
CA PHE A 99 7.02 -7.30 -9.94
C PHE A 99 5.54 -6.99 -10.19
N VAL A 100 4.76 -6.92 -9.12
CA VAL A 100 3.32 -6.69 -9.18
C VAL A 100 2.98 -5.34 -9.83
N HIS A 101 3.72 -4.28 -9.48
CA HIS A 101 3.56 -2.96 -10.06
C HIS A 101 3.86 -2.96 -11.57
N TYR A 102 4.89 -3.69 -11.99
CA TYR A 102 5.25 -3.85 -13.40
C TYR A 102 4.15 -4.55 -14.21
N VAL A 103 3.60 -5.66 -13.68
CA VAL A 103 2.50 -6.41 -14.32
C VAL A 103 1.23 -5.55 -14.44
N VAL A 104 0.87 -4.83 -13.38
CA VAL A 104 -0.31 -3.96 -13.37
C VAL A 104 -0.17 -2.79 -14.36
N SER A 105 1.03 -2.22 -14.46
CA SER A 105 1.32 -1.16 -15.45
C SER A 105 1.11 -1.65 -16.89
N ARG A 106 1.59 -2.87 -17.21
CA ARG A 106 1.33 -3.52 -18.52
C ARG A 106 -0.16 -3.68 -18.80
N ALA A 107 -0.89 -4.17 -17.80
CA ALA A 107 -2.33 -4.42 -17.92
C ALA A 107 -3.10 -3.16 -18.31
N TYR A 108 -2.77 -2.00 -17.75
CA TYR A 108 -3.39 -0.74 -18.14
C TYR A 108 -3.04 -0.32 -19.57
N ALA A 109 -1.78 -0.44 -19.97
CA ALA A 109 -1.34 -0.07 -21.32
C ALA A 109 -1.99 -0.92 -22.43
N LEU A 110 -2.28 -2.19 -22.15
CA LEU A 110 -2.96 -3.09 -23.10
C LEU A 110 -4.47 -2.81 -23.18
N GLU A 111 -5.12 -2.47 -22.06
CA GLU A 111 -6.54 -2.16 -22.00
C GLU A 111 -6.90 -0.80 -22.65
N GLU A 112 -6.01 0.20 -22.65
CA GLU A 112 -6.25 1.46 -23.39
C GLU A 112 -6.46 1.19 -24.90
N LYS A 113 -5.82 0.14 -25.43
CA LYS A 113 -5.95 -0.30 -26.82
C LYS A 113 -7.19 -1.14 -27.09
N THR A 114 -7.84 -1.68 -26.06
CA THR A 114 -9.01 -2.55 -26.16
C THR A 114 -10.13 -1.98 -25.29
N SER A 115 -11.07 -1.25 -25.88
CA SER A 115 -12.16 -0.51 -25.18
C SER A 115 -13.18 -1.37 -24.40
N GLY A 116 -12.84 -2.61 -24.05
CA GLY A 116 -13.67 -3.53 -23.30
C GLY A 116 -13.08 -3.89 -21.93
N THR A 117 -13.79 -3.45 -20.87
CA THR A 117 -14.10 -4.24 -19.66
C THR A 117 -13.39 -3.88 -18.33
N ASN A 118 -14.16 -3.20 -17.47
CA ASN A 118 -13.90 -2.92 -16.05
C ASN A 118 -13.78 -4.19 -15.16
N ILE A 119 -14.26 -5.35 -15.62
CA ILE A 119 -14.24 -6.61 -14.85
C ILE A 119 -12.82 -7.17 -14.63
N LEU A 120 -11.91 -7.02 -15.61
CA LEU A 120 -10.54 -7.50 -15.49
C LEU A 120 -9.77 -6.69 -14.43
N LYS A 121 -9.99 -5.36 -14.39
CA LYS A 121 -9.44 -4.48 -13.34
C LYS A 121 -9.82 -4.96 -11.95
N ARG A 122 -11.12 -5.25 -11.70
CA ARG A 122 -11.58 -5.71 -10.38
C ARG A 122 -10.89 -7.00 -9.94
N LYS A 123 -10.78 -8.00 -10.82
CA LYS A 123 -10.10 -9.26 -10.50
C LYS A 123 -8.63 -9.04 -10.17
N LYS A 124 -7.92 -8.20 -10.94
CA LYS A 124 -6.52 -7.85 -10.68
C LYS A 124 -6.36 -7.19 -9.31
N TYR A 125 -7.16 -6.19 -8.97
CA TYR A 125 -7.10 -5.55 -7.64
C TYR A 125 -7.38 -6.50 -6.48
N VAL A 126 -8.28 -7.48 -6.65
CA VAL A 126 -8.52 -8.50 -5.63
C VAL A 126 -7.26 -9.34 -5.42
N ILE A 127 -6.60 -9.76 -6.50
CA ILE A 127 -5.34 -10.53 -6.39
C ILE A 127 -4.27 -9.70 -5.68
N LEU A 128 -4.13 -8.41 -6.00
CA LEU A 128 -3.20 -7.50 -5.31
C LEU A 128 -3.45 -7.47 -3.80
N SER A 129 -4.71 -7.31 -3.40
CA SER A 129 -5.08 -7.29 -1.98
C SER A 129 -4.78 -8.63 -1.29
N VAL A 130 -4.96 -9.75 -1.98
CA VAL A 130 -4.64 -11.08 -1.45
C VAL A 130 -3.13 -11.25 -1.27
N VAL A 131 -2.32 -10.83 -2.25
CA VAL A 131 -0.85 -10.89 -2.15
C VAL A 131 -0.36 -10.04 -0.98
N ASP A 132 -0.84 -8.81 -0.85
CA ASP A 132 -0.46 -7.90 0.24
C ASP A 132 -0.80 -8.51 1.62
N GLN A 133 -2.01 -9.04 1.79
CA GLN A 133 -2.40 -9.74 3.02
C GLN A 133 -1.50 -10.95 3.35
N LYS A 134 -1.02 -11.67 2.33
CA LYS A 134 -0.11 -12.81 2.54
C LYS A 134 1.28 -12.36 2.94
N LEU A 135 1.79 -11.29 2.33
CA LEU A 135 3.06 -10.68 2.71
C LEU A 135 3.05 -10.16 4.15
N GLU A 136 1.94 -9.56 4.59
CA GLU A 136 1.80 -9.12 5.99
C GLU A 136 1.80 -10.30 6.96
N LYS A 137 1.10 -11.40 6.63
CA LYS A 137 1.12 -12.61 7.45
C LYS A 137 2.50 -13.28 7.50
N LEU A 138 3.23 -13.27 6.38
CA LEU A 138 4.60 -13.78 6.32
C LEU A 138 5.53 -12.95 7.21
N ALA A 139 5.45 -11.63 7.14
CA ALA A 139 6.21 -10.75 8.02
C ALA A 139 5.88 -10.99 9.49
N ALA A 140 4.60 -11.09 9.84
CA ALA A 140 4.17 -11.39 11.21
C ALA A 140 4.72 -12.74 11.72
N GLU A 141 4.74 -13.78 10.87
CA GLU A 141 5.30 -15.09 11.23
C GLU A 141 6.81 -15.01 11.51
N ILE A 142 7.55 -14.25 10.69
CA ILE A 142 9.01 -14.08 10.85
C ILE A 142 9.34 -13.29 12.12
N LEU A 143 8.53 -12.28 12.47
CA LEU A 143 8.70 -11.50 13.69
C LEU A 143 8.20 -12.24 14.95
N SER A 144 7.48 -13.36 14.81
CA SER A 144 6.99 -14.15 15.94
C SER A 144 8.13 -14.70 16.79
N THR A 145 7.94 -14.74 18.11
CA THR A 145 8.84 -15.43 19.04
C THR A 145 8.82 -16.95 18.85
N GLN A 146 7.67 -17.49 18.41
CA GLN A 146 7.50 -18.90 18.09
C GLN A 146 7.26 -19.04 16.59
N ARG A 147 8.34 -19.14 15.83
CA ARG A 147 8.29 -19.21 14.37
C ARG A 147 8.03 -20.65 13.91
N ASN A 148 7.10 -20.84 12.98
CA ASN A 148 6.90 -22.11 12.31
C ASN A 148 7.57 -22.10 10.93
N GLN A 149 8.72 -22.78 10.80
CA GLN A 149 9.46 -22.83 9.54
C GLN A 149 8.63 -23.38 8.38
N LEU A 150 7.82 -24.42 8.61
CA LEU A 150 6.97 -24.99 7.57
C LEU A 150 5.87 -24.02 7.12
N GLU A 151 5.41 -23.14 8.00
CA GLU A 151 4.46 -22.08 7.65
C GLU A 151 5.13 -21.04 6.76
N ILE A 152 6.36 -20.63 7.07
CA ILE A 152 7.14 -19.67 6.27
C ILE A 152 7.35 -20.23 4.85
N LEU A 153 7.83 -21.47 4.71
CA LEU A 153 8.01 -22.12 3.41
C LEU A 153 6.71 -22.11 2.60
N ARG A 154 5.61 -22.56 3.21
CA ARG A 154 4.30 -22.62 2.54
C ARG A 154 3.81 -21.26 2.09
N ARG A 155 4.01 -20.22 2.91
CA ARG A 155 3.60 -18.85 2.58
C ARG A 155 4.39 -18.29 1.40
N VAL A 156 5.71 -18.52 1.37
CA VAL A 156 6.57 -18.08 0.26
C VAL A 156 6.14 -18.76 -1.03
N ASP A 157 5.94 -20.08 -1.02
CA ASP A 157 5.53 -20.84 -2.21
C ASP A 157 4.11 -20.45 -2.68
N GLU A 158 3.19 -20.18 -1.75
CA GLU A 158 1.84 -19.71 -2.08
C GLU A 158 1.85 -18.32 -2.73
N ILE A 159 2.67 -17.39 -2.21
CA ILE A 159 2.83 -16.08 -2.82
C ILE A 159 3.41 -16.22 -4.23
N TYR A 160 4.49 -17.00 -4.39
CA TYR A 160 5.11 -17.23 -5.68
C TYR A 160 4.13 -17.83 -6.70
N GLY A 161 3.32 -18.81 -6.30
CA GLY A 161 2.28 -19.40 -7.15
C GLY A 161 1.27 -18.36 -7.66
N ILE A 162 0.79 -17.45 -6.80
CA ILE A 162 -0.12 -16.38 -7.21
C ILE A 162 0.56 -15.44 -8.22
N LEU A 163 1.84 -15.16 -8.06
CA LEU A 163 2.58 -14.29 -8.99
C LEU A 163 2.78 -14.95 -10.35
N VAL A 164 3.01 -16.25 -10.40
CA VAL A 164 3.06 -17.02 -11.65
C VAL A 164 1.70 -17.05 -12.33
N ASP A 165 0.61 -17.20 -11.57
CA ASP A 165 -0.76 -17.16 -12.10
C ASP A 165 -1.11 -15.81 -12.75
N LEU A 166 -0.46 -14.71 -12.34
CA LEU A 166 -0.64 -13.39 -12.96
C LEU A 166 -0.04 -13.29 -14.37
N LEU A 167 0.81 -14.24 -14.76
CA LEU A 167 1.46 -14.29 -16.08
C LEU A 167 0.67 -15.10 -17.11
N GLN A 168 -0.30 -15.91 -16.66
CA GLN A 168 -1.14 -16.77 -17.50
C GLN A 168 -2.36 -16.02 -18.05
#